data_AF-A0A935ZN73-F1
#
_entry.id   AF-A0A935ZN73-F1
#
_cell.length_a   1.000
_cell.length_b   1.000
_cell.length_c   1.000
_cell.angle_alpha   90.00
_cell.angle_beta   90.00
_cell.angle_gamma   90.00
#
_symmetry.space_group_name_H-M   'P 1'
#
loop_
_entity.id
_entity.type
_entity.pdbx_description
1 polymer ?
#
loop_
_entity_poly.entity_id
_entity_poly.type
_entity_poly.pdbx_seq_one_letter_code
_entity_poly.pdbx_strand_id
1 'polypeptide(L)'
;MLDLLGRKLPRNTDVLERVVRHRQVDDETLAGIARVCPDAVCDVLADNQERWMRHPAIVESLYQNPNCRMSVVHRMLEFAVRENIDVRLPNMDEIRTALLEESAPQPERDDLFKRATVGLQDTHAKVIETFQNAAVGDEVDLDAVRVEAGGSVDVLDLEAMFAQSAVDDLSLPMDEANLDLDLPLDEAVQQAAAAVAEKATGGQGLFFIISRMNPMEKMRMALLGGAFERFVLVRDSNKAVAMSAIKSPKVNDNEVMGYAANRTLARDVVTYISKRREWTKNYAITLNLVLNPKTPMATAMGFLVRLHPHDVKKVAFSKNIPSALATAARRKLEQRR
;
A
#
# COMPACT_ATOMS: atom_id res chain seq x y z
N MET A 1 29.48 4.37 -44.33
CA MET A 1 30.14 3.08 -43.97
C MET A 1 29.44 2.43 -42.77
N LEU A 2 29.04 3.20 -41.76
CA LEU A 2 28.29 2.72 -40.59
C LEU A 2 26.91 2.14 -40.97
N ASP A 3 26.25 2.69 -42.00
CA ASP A 3 24.93 2.20 -42.45
C ASP A 3 24.98 0.80 -43.08
N LEU A 4 26.09 0.51 -43.76
CA LEU A 4 26.35 -0.82 -44.33
C LEU A 4 26.60 -1.86 -43.22
N LEU A 5 27.24 -1.45 -42.12
CA LEU A 5 27.51 -2.32 -40.97
C LEU A 5 26.23 -2.64 -40.20
N GLY A 6 25.33 -1.67 -40.03
CA GLY A 6 24.02 -1.89 -39.42
C GLY A 6 23.12 -2.84 -40.22
N ARG A 7 23.17 -2.78 -41.56
CA ARG A 7 22.37 -3.66 -42.42
C ARG A 7 22.97 -5.06 -42.61
N LYS A 8 24.30 -5.24 -42.53
CA LYS A 8 24.96 -6.53 -42.79
C LYS A 8 25.25 -7.37 -41.55
N LEU A 9 25.28 -6.82 -40.33
CA LEU A 9 25.57 -7.56 -39.10
C LEU A 9 24.46 -7.42 -38.04
N PRO A 10 23.29 -8.06 -38.25
CA PRO A 10 22.19 -8.02 -37.26
C PRO A 10 22.48 -8.81 -35.97
N ARG A 11 23.51 -9.66 -35.96
CA ARG A 11 23.81 -10.58 -34.84
C ARG A 11 24.80 -10.05 -33.82
N ASN A 12 25.55 -8.98 -34.12
CA ASN A 12 26.57 -8.48 -33.21
C ASN A 12 26.03 -7.30 -32.39
N THR A 13 25.53 -7.60 -31.20
CA THR A 13 24.88 -6.66 -30.27
C THR A 13 25.78 -5.47 -29.94
N ASP A 14 27.07 -5.72 -29.71
CA ASP A 14 28.04 -4.68 -29.30
C ASP A 14 28.34 -3.65 -30.40
N VAL A 15 28.22 -4.07 -31.65
CA VAL A 15 28.42 -3.18 -32.82
C VAL A 15 27.15 -2.40 -33.08
N LEU A 16 25.99 -3.05 -33.00
CA LEU A 16 24.69 -2.39 -33.17
C LEU A 16 24.44 -1.32 -32.11
N GLU A 17 24.77 -1.59 -30.85
CA GLU A 17 24.62 -0.60 -29.78
C GLU A 17 25.45 0.66 -30.06
N ARG A 18 26.70 0.51 -30.52
CA ARG A 18 27.57 1.63 -30.88
C ARG A 18 27.08 2.38 -32.12
N VAL A 19 26.52 1.67 -33.10
CA VAL A 19 25.94 2.26 -34.31
C VAL A 19 24.71 3.10 -33.96
N VAL A 20 23.77 2.57 -33.16
CA VAL A 20 22.56 3.29 -32.72
C VAL A 20 22.89 4.55 -31.92
N ARG A 21 23.93 4.50 -31.08
CA ARG A 21 24.38 5.66 -30.28
C ARG A 21 25.09 6.73 -31.12
N HIS A 22 25.56 6.41 -32.32
CA HIS A 22 26.36 7.33 -33.11
C HIS A 22 25.50 8.41 -33.77
N ARG A 23 25.93 9.68 -33.72
CA ARG A 23 25.17 10.84 -34.24
C ARG A 23 24.98 10.84 -35.76
N GLN A 24 25.93 10.27 -36.51
CA GLN A 24 25.94 10.34 -37.98
C GLN A 24 25.16 9.23 -38.69
N VAL A 25 24.44 8.36 -37.97
CA VAL A 25 23.63 7.32 -38.63
C VAL A 25 22.31 7.92 -39.11
N ASP A 26 21.95 7.59 -40.34
CA ASP A 26 20.71 8.04 -40.98
C ASP A 26 19.48 7.39 -40.34
N ASP A 27 18.41 8.17 -40.16
CA ASP A 27 17.21 7.73 -39.45
C ASP A 27 16.46 6.60 -40.20
N GLU A 28 16.56 6.56 -41.54
CA GLU A 28 16.02 5.47 -42.37
C GLU A 28 16.76 4.14 -42.11
N THR A 29 18.07 4.21 -41.83
CA THR A 29 18.86 3.03 -41.47
C THR A 29 18.47 2.54 -40.07
N LEU A 30 18.17 3.45 -39.14
CA LEU A 30 17.68 3.08 -37.81
C LEU A 30 16.29 2.42 -37.87
N ALA A 31 15.40 2.87 -38.75
CA ALA A 31 14.13 2.18 -38.99
C ALA A 31 14.33 0.75 -39.53
N GLY A 32 15.28 0.58 -40.46
CA GLY A 32 15.67 -0.76 -40.94
C GLY A 32 16.25 -1.66 -39.84
N ILE A 33 17.07 -1.11 -38.94
CA ILE A 33 17.65 -1.85 -37.80
C ILE A 33 16.58 -2.18 -36.76
N ALA A 34 15.63 -1.27 -36.51
CA ALA A 34 14.57 -1.42 -35.52
C ALA A 34 13.71 -2.69 -35.74
N ARG A 35 13.52 -3.12 -36.99
CA ARG A 35 12.77 -4.32 -37.34
C ARG A 35 13.44 -5.64 -36.89
N VAL A 36 14.76 -5.63 -36.71
CA VAL A 36 15.57 -6.85 -36.45
C VAL A 36 16.39 -6.72 -35.14
N CYS A 37 16.25 -5.61 -34.39
CA CYS A 37 17.05 -5.37 -33.18
C CYS A 37 16.82 -6.43 -32.09
N PRO A 38 17.88 -6.84 -31.36
CA PRO A 38 17.74 -7.55 -30.08
C PRO A 38 17.31 -6.61 -28.95
N ASP A 39 16.73 -7.16 -27.88
CA ASP A 39 16.12 -6.43 -26.75
C ASP A 39 16.97 -5.26 -26.22
N ALA A 40 18.25 -5.50 -25.92
CA ALA A 40 19.17 -4.48 -25.41
C ALA A 40 19.36 -3.28 -26.35
N VAL A 41 19.30 -3.49 -27.67
CA VAL A 41 19.44 -2.41 -28.66
C VAL A 41 18.12 -1.67 -28.84
N CYS A 42 16.99 -2.36 -28.67
CA CYS A 42 15.67 -1.75 -28.75
C CYS A 42 15.44 -0.76 -27.58
N ASP A 43 15.94 -1.06 -26.37
CA ASP A 43 15.97 -0.11 -25.24
C ASP A 43 16.79 1.15 -25.57
N VAL A 44 17.98 0.98 -26.15
CA VAL A 44 18.86 2.10 -26.53
C VAL A 44 18.26 2.97 -27.64
N LEU A 45 17.49 2.37 -28.55
CA LEU A 45 16.70 3.11 -29.56
C LEU A 45 15.56 3.89 -28.92
N ALA A 46 14.86 3.30 -27.94
CA ALA A 46 13.73 3.91 -27.26
C ALA A 46 14.16 5.11 -26.39
N ASP A 47 15.28 4.98 -25.69
CA ASP A 47 15.86 6.04 -24.86
C ASP A 47 16.27 7.27 -25.67
N ASN A 48 16.58 7.10 -26.97
CA ASN A 48 17.00 8.18 -27.85
C ASN A 48 15.81 8.95 -28.46
N GLN A 49 15.12 9.69 -27.60
CA GLN A 49 13.87 10.40 -27.89
C GLN A 49 13.94 11.32 -29.12
N GLU A 50 15.04 12.05 -29.28
CA GLU A 50 15.20 13.04 -30.34
C GLU A 50 15.09 12.43 -31.75
N ARG A 51 15.51 11.17 -31.93
CA ARG A 51 15.57 10.53 -33.25
C ARG A 51 14.24 10.00 -33.72
N TRP A 52 13.52 9.27 -32.87
CA TRP A 52 12.21 8.75 -33.26
C TRP A 52 11.13 9.83 -33.28
N MET A 53 11.33 10.97 -32.59
CA MET A 53 10.51 12.17 -32.78
C MET A 53 10.69 12.78 -34.18
N ARG A 54 11.91 12.77 -34.73
CA ARG A 54 12.17 13.23 -36.10
C ARG A 54 11.65 12.26 -37.16
N HIS A 55 11.72 10.96 -36.91
CA HIS A 55 11.31 9.93 -37.85
C HIS A 55 10.43 8.86 -37.16
N PRO A 56 9.09 9.05 -37.13
CA PRO A 56 8.15 8.14 -36.46
C PRO A 56 8.13 6.71 -36.99
N ALA A 57 8.62 6.47 -38.21
CA ALA A 57 8.72 5.14 -38.81
C ALA A 57 9.64 4.18 -38.02
N ILE A 58 10.51 4.72 -37.16
CA ILE A 58 11.30 3.92 -36.20
C ILE A 58 10.37 3.22 -35.20
N VAL A 59 9.35 3.93 -34.68
CA VAL A 59 8.37 3.37 -33.74
C VAL A 59 7.52 2.30 -34.42
N GLU A 60 7.12 2.54 -35.67
CA GLU A 60 6.39 1.56 -36.49
C GLU A 60 7.20 0.28 -36.71
N SER A 61 8.48 0.44 -37.01
CA SER A 61 9.40 -0.68 -37.23
C SER A 61 9.72 -1.44 -35.95
N LEU A 62 9.78 -0.75 -34.80
CA LEU A 62 9.93 -1.37 -33.47
C LEU A 62 8.67 -2.16 -33.06
N TYR A 63 7.48 -1.66 -33.38
CA TYR A 63 6.22 -2.36 -33.10
C TYR A 63 6.13 -3.70 -33.85
N GLN A 64 6.68 -3.77 -35.06
CA GLN A 64 6.73 -4.99 -35.87
C GLN A 64 7.80 -6.00 -35.41
N ASN A 65 8.67 -5.64 -34.48
CA ASN A 65 9.76 -6.49 -34.05
C ASN A 65 9.34 -7.43 -32.90
N PRO A 66 9.42 -8.77 -33.07
CA PRO A 66 9.05 -9.74 -32.03
C PRO A 66 9.99 -9.76 -30.82
N ASN A 67 11.21 -9.20 -30.94
CA ASN A 67 12.20 -9.18 -29.86
C ASN A 67 12.10 -7.95 -28.97
N CYS A 68 11.27 -6.95 -29.34
CA CYS A 68 11.11 -5.74 -28.55
C CYS A 68 10.08 -5.97 -27.43
N ARG A 69 10.43 -5.58 -26.21
CA ARG A 69 9.53 -5.71 -25.07
C ARG A 69 8.35 -4.76 -25.22
N MET A 70 7.13 -5.30 -25.19
CA MET A 70 5.88 -4.52 -25.39
C MET A 70 5.75 -3.29 -24.48
N SER A 71 6.30 -3.33 -23.26
CA SER A 71 6.32 -2.19 -22.34
C SER A 71 7.07 -0.96 -22.87
N VAL A 72 8.13 -1.19 -23.63
CA VAL A 72 8.97 -0.12 -24.21
C VAL A 72 8.23 0.54 -25.35
N VAL A 73 7.67 -0.27 -26.25
CA VAL A 73 6.84 0.19 -27.37
C VAL A 73 5.61 0.96 -26.87
N HIS A 74 4.93 0.45 -25.83
CA HIS A 74 3.77 1.12 -25.25
C HIS A 74 4.12 2.50 -24.69
N ARG A 75 5.26 2.64 -24.00
CA ARG A 75 5.75 3.94 -23.51
C ARG A 75 6.02 4.92 -24.66
N MET A 76 6.62 4.44 -25.75
CA MET A 76 6.89 5.26 -26.93
C MET A 76 5.59 5.71 -27.62
N LEU A 77 4.59 4.84 -27.71
CA LEU A 77 3.28 5.15 -28.27
C LEU A 77 2.50 6.13 -27.38
N GLU A 78 2.49 5.93 -26.07
CA GLU A 78 1.88 6.86 -25.11
C GLU A 78 2.49 8.27 -25.27
N PHE A 79 3.82 8.34 -25.36
CA PHE A 79 4.51 9.61 -25.54
C PHE A 79 4.20 10.24 -26.92
N ALA A 80 4.19 9.44 -27.98
CA ALA A 80 3.84 9.92 -29.32
C ALA A 80 2.42 10.48 -29.38
N VAL A 81 1.45 9.85 -28.69
CA VAL A 81 0.08 10.35 -28.57
C VAL A 81 0.06 11.69 -27.81
N ARG A 82 0.81 11.82 -26.72
CA ARG A 82 0.86 13.05 -25.91
C ARG A 82 1.45 14.24 -26.66
N GLU A 83 2.47 14.00 -27.47
CA GLU A 83 3.10 15.05 -28.30
C GLU A 83 2.40 15.26 -29.66
N ASN A 84 1.26 14.59 -29.90
CA ASN A 84 0.52 14.61 -31.17
C ASN A 84 1.37 14.25 -32.40
N ILE A 85 2.25 13.26 -32.27
CA ILE A 85 3.05 12.73 -33.37
C ILE A 85 2.22 11.69 -34.13
N ASP A 86 2.03 11.90 -35.43
CA ASP A 86 1.32 10.97 -36.31
C ASP A 86 2.20 9.74 -36.63
N VAL A 87 2.08 8.70 -35.81
CA VAL A 87 2.60 7.36 -36.11
C VAL A 87 1.58 6.65 -36.98
N ARG A 88 1.97 6.04 -38.11
CA ARG A 88 1.05 5.30 -38.97
C ARG A 88 0.97 3.83 -38.52
N LEU A 89 0.20 3.55 -37.47
CA LEU A 89 -0.12 2.17 -37.07
C LEU A 89 -1.61 1.85 -37.29
N PRO A 90 -1.96 0.58 -37.58
CA PRO A 90 -3.34 0.16 -37.85
C PRO A 90 -4.35 0.39 -36.71
N ASN A 91 -3.89 0.55 -35.46
CA ASN A 91 -4.74 0.70 -34.27
C ASN A 91 -4.46 2.00 -33.47
N MET A 92 -3.92 3.05 -34.11
CA MET A 92 -3.58 4.29 -33.38
C MET A 92 -4.77 5.00 -32.76
N ASP A 93 -5.92 4.96 -33.42
CA ASP A 93 -7.11 5.68 -32.96
C ASP A 93 -7.68 5.07 -31.68
N GLU A 94 -7.60 3.75 -31.51
CA GLU A 94 -8.01 3.02 -30.29
C GLU A 94 -7.08 3.31 -29.10
N ILE A 95 -5.77 3.39 -29.37
CA ILE A 95 -4.76 3.71 -28.34
C ILE A 95 -4.90 5.17 -27.90
N ARG A 96 -5.20 6.08 -28.85
CA ARG A 96 -5.44 7.50 -28.60
C ARG A 96 -6.68 7.69 -27.71
N THR A 97 -7.78 7.00 -27.96
CA THR A 97 -9.00 7.09 -27.13
C THR A 97 -8.80 6.47 -25.74
N ALA A 98 -8.20 5.29 -25.63
CA ALA A 98 -8.00 4.61 -24.35
C ALA A 98 -7.12 5.42 -23.36
N LEU A 99 -6.04 6.05 -23.85
CA LEU A 99 -5.15 6.85 -23.00
C LEU A 99 -5.76 8.20 -22.60
N LEU A 100 -6.58 8.81 -23.46
CA LEU A 100 -7.31 10.03 -23.14
C LEU A 100 -8.36 9.79 -22.05
N GLU A 101 -8.99 8.61 -22.03
CA GLU A 101 -9.96 8.22 -20.99
C GLU A 101 -9.30 7.93 -19.62
N GLU A 102 -8.12 7.30 -19.60
CA GLU A 102 -7.39 7.03 -18.34
C GLU A 102 -6.83 8.29 -17.67
N SER A 103 -6.49 9.33 -18.44
CA SER A 103 -5.88 10.56 -17.91
C SER A 103 -6.88 11.67 -17.54
N ALA A 104 -8.19 11.49 -17.77
CA ALA A 104 -9.18 12.49 -17.43
C ALA A 104 -9.33 12.59 -15.89
N PRO A 105 -9.06 13.76 -15.26
CA PRO A 105 -9.36 13.95 -13.85
C PRO A 105 -10.87 13.86 -13.66
N GLN A 106 -11.36 12.80 -13.02
CA GLN A 106 -12.79 12.63 -12.72
C GLN A 106 -13.17 13.63 -11.60
N PRO A 107 -13.84 14.75 -11.92
CA PRO A 107 -14.08 15.84 -10.95
C PRO A 107 -14.98 15.36 -9.80
N GLU A 108 -15.88 14.41 -10.06
CA GLU A 108 -16.76 13.82 -9.04
C GLU A 108 -15.99 13.09 -7.92
N ARG A 109 -14.86 12.44 -8.25
CA ARG A 109 -14.04 11.72 -7.26
C ARG A 109 -13.21 12.69 -6.42
N ASP A 110 -12.69 13.73 -7.05
CA ASP A 110 -11.95 14.80 -6.36
C ASP A 110 -12.87 15.61 -5.42
N ASP A 111 -14.12 15.85 -5.82
CA ASP A 111 -15.08 16.59 -5.00
C ASP A 111 -15.65 15.73 -3.86
N LEU A 112 -15.84 14.42 -4.09
CA LEU A 112 -16.15 13.47 -3.02
C LEU A 112 -15.00 13.39 -1.99
N PHE A 113 -13.75 13.42 -2.46
CA PHE A 113 -12.57 13.45 -1.60
C PHE A 113 -12.49 14.75 -0.78
N LYS A 114 -12.72 15.92 -1.39
CA LYS A 114 -12.77 17.20 -0.67
C LYS A 114 -13.85 17.17 0.43
N ARG A 115 -15.06 16.69 0.13
CA ARG A 115 -16.15 16.58 1.12
C ARG A 115 -15.79 15.65 2.28
N ALA A 116 -15.17 14.51 2.00
CA ALA A 116 -14.72 13.57 3.03
C ALA A 116 -13.64 14.19 3.94
N THR A 117 -12.71 14.97 3.38
CA THR A 117 -11.65 15.61 4.17
C THR A 117 -12.15 16.73 5.09
N VAL A 118 -13.23 17.42 4.72
CA VAL A 118 -13.82 18.51 5.52
C VAL A 118 -14.57 17.95 6.74
N GLY A 119 -15.40 16.92 6.57
CA GLY A 119 -16.14 16.31 7.70
C GLY A 119 -15.26 15.65 8.77
N LEU A 120 -14.05 15.22 8.40
CA LEU A 120 -13.05 14.67 9.32
C LEU A 120 -12.35 15.74 10.19
N GLN A 121 -12.34 17.00 9.77
CA GLN A 121 -11.76 18.09 10.56
C GLN A 121 -12.70 18.52 11.69
N ASP A 122 -14.01 18.53 11.43
CA ASP A 122 -15.04 18.93 12.40
C ASP A 122 -15.20 17.92 13.54
N THR A 123 -15.11 16.62 13.22
CA THR A 123 -15.14 15.55 14.24
C THR A 123 -13.91 15.61 15.14
N HIS A 124 -12.74 15.92 14.59
CA HIS A 124 -11.50 16.06 15.34
C HIS A 124 -11.49 17.30 16.24
N ALA A 125 -12.09 18.42 15.80
CA ALA A 125 -12.21 19.63 16.61
C ALA A 125 -13.09 19.40 17.86
N LYS A 126 -14.23 18.72 17.70
CA LYS A 126 -15.14 18.40 18.82
C LYS A 126 -14.49 17.48 19.87
N VAL A 127 -13.73 16.48 19.41
CA VAL A 127 -13.02 15.57 20.32
C VAL A 127 -11.96 16.32 21.13
N ILE A 128 -11.20 17.24 20.50
CA ILE A 128 -10.20 18.06 21.21
C ILE A 128 -10.85 19.01 22.23
N GLU A 129 -11.97 19.66 21.90
CA GLU A 129 -12.71 20.50 22.86
C GLU A 129 -13.23 19.70 24.06
N THR A 130 -13.71 18.47 23.82
CA THR A 130 -14.17 17.57 24.88
C THR A 130 -13.02 17.16 25.81
N PHE A 131 -11.82 16.93 25.25
CA PHE A 131 -10.61 16.65 26.04
C PHE A 131 -10.04 17.88 26.76
N GLN A 132 -10.21 19.09 26.22
CA GLN A 132 -9.72 20.33 26.86
C GLN A 132 -10.64 20.83 27.98
N ASN A 133 -11.94 20.58 27.87
CA ASN A 133 -12.92 20.95 28.91
C ASN A 133 -12.93 19.97 30.09
N ALA A 134 -12.36 18.77 29.94
CA ALA A 134 -12.09 17.86 31.04
C ALA A 134 -10.83 18.33 31.81
N ALA A 135 -11.04 19.17 32.82
CA ALA A 135 -9.97 19.63 33.70
C ALA A 135 -9.37 18.46 34.52
N VAL A 136 -8.04 18.47 34.61
CA VAL A 136 -7.17 17.52 35.32
C VAL A 136 -7.62 17.35 36.79
N GLY A 137 -8.18 16.20 37.15
CA GLY A 137 -8.43 15.87 38.56
C GLY A 137 -9.33 14.67 38.83
N ASP A 138 -10.40 14.48 38.07
CA ASP A 138 -11.32 13.37 38.30
C ASP A 138 -11.06 12.21 37.34
N GLU A 139 -11.05 10.99 37.87
CA GLU A 139 -11.10 9.77 37.08
C GLU A 139 -12.29 9.86 36.13
N VAL A 140 -12.00 9.82 34.82
CA VAL A 140 -13.06 9.80 33.81
C VAL A 140 -13.70 8.41 33.87
N ASP A 141 -14.84 8.32 34.54
CA ASP A 141 -15.71 7.15 34.46
C ASP A 141 -16.14 6.98 32.99
N LEU A 142 -15.49 6.01 32.32
CA LEU A 142 -15.72 5.65 30.92
C LEU A 142 -17.18 5.26 30.65
N ASP A 143 -17.93 4.89 31.68
CA ASP A 143 -19.35 4.56 31.60
C ASP A 143 -20.25 5.81 31.49
N ALA A 144 -19.86 6.97 32.03
CA ALA A 144 -20.67 8.20 31.91
C ALA A 144 -20.67 8.77 30.48
N VAL A 145 -19.54 8.69 29.78
CA VAL A 145 -19.41 9.10 28.36
C VAL A 145 -20.21 8.17 27.43
N ARG A 146 -20.38 6.91 27.84
CA ARG A 146 -21.06 5.87 27.07
C ARG A 146 -22.58 5.89 27.25
N VAL A 147 -23.09 6.49 28.32
CA VAL A 147 -24.53 6.60 28.59
C VAL A 147 -25.18 7.78 27.87
N GLU A 148 -24.46 8.87 27.60
CA GLU A 148 -25.01 9.98 26.78
C GLU A 148 -25.03 9.68 25.28
N ALA A 149 -24.24 8.71 24.83
CA ALA A 149 -24.30 8.13 23.48
C ALA A 149 -25.04 6.79 23.53
N GLY A 150 -26.36 6.84 23.69
CA GLY A 150 -27.21 5.68 23.95
C GLY A 150 -26.90 4.41 23.12
N GLY A 151 -26.67 3.31 23.83
CA GLY A 151 -26.58 1.97 23.26
C GLY A 151 -26.19 0.91 24.29
N SER A 152 -27.19 0.21 24.83
CA SER A 152 -27.02 -1.05 25.55
C SER A 152 -26.79 -2.19 24.54
N VAL A 153 -25.72 -2.97 24.69
CA VAL A 153 -25.64 -4.31 24.09
C VAL A 153 -25.02 -5.24 25.13
N ASP A 154 -25.81 -6.24 25.53
CA ASP A 154 -25.40 -7.37 26.34
C ASP A 154 -24.37 -8.22 25.58
N VAL A 155 -23.25 -8.49 26.24
CA VAL A 155 -22.22 -9.41 25.78
C VAL A 155 -22.72 -10.82 26.06
N LEU A 156 -23.10 -11.56 25.03
CA LEU A 156 -23.36 -13.00 25.13
C LEU A 156 -22.30 -13.80 24.35
N ASP A 157 -21.86 -14.86 25.01
CA ASP A 157 -20.58 -15.57 24.87
C ASP A 157 -20.30 -16.20 23.50
N LEU A 158 -19.20 -15.75 22.88
CA LEU A 158 -18.63 -16.31 21.66
C LEU A 158 -17.85 -17.63 21.90
N GLU A 159 -17.60 -18.00 23.17
CA GLU A 159 -16.91 -19.23 23.55
C GLU A 159 -17.80 -20.48 23.54
N ALA A 160 -19.14 -20.34 23.58
CA ALA A 160 -20.06 -21.48 23.55
C ALA A 160 -20.29 -22.05 22.14
N MET A 161 -20.02 -21.29 21.07
CA MET A 161 -20.38 -21.67 19.70
C MET A 161 -19.33 -22.53 18.98
N PHE A 162 -18.07 -22.55 19.46
CA PHE A 162 -16.97 -23.28 18.81
C PHE A 162 -16.64 -24.63 19.46
N ALA A 163 -17.37 -25.02 20.51
CA ALA A 163 -17.12 -26.25 21.26
C ALA A 163 -18.19 -27.31 20.99
N GLN A 164 -18.33 -27.76 19.74
CA GLN A 164 -18.90 -29.07 19.40
C GLN A 164 -18.72 -29.39 17.92
N SER A 165 -17.54 -29.88 17.58
CA SER A 165 -17.32 -30.66 16.37
C SER A 165 -17.86 -32.08 16.58
N ALA A 166 -18.90 -32.48 15.86
CA ALA A 166 -19.21 -33.89 15.59
C ALA A 166 -20.07 -33.99 14.32
N VAL A 167 -19.43 -34.52 13.27
CA VAL A 167 -19.95 -35.41 12.21
C VAL A 167 -21.47 -35.56 12.08
N ASP A 168 -22.04 -35.30 10.91
CA ASP A 168 -22.39 -36.34 9.93
C ASP A 168 -23.34 -35.82 8.82
N ASP A 169 -23.10 -36.36 7.63
CA ASP A 169 -24.01 -36.55 6.50
C ASP A 169 -24.67 -35.33 5.81
N LEU A 170 -23.98 -34.81 4.80
CA LEU A 170 -24.61 -34.12 3.68
C LEU A 170 -25.35 -35.16 2.80
N SER A 171 -26.63 -35.37 3.06
CA SER A 171 -27.55 -35.88 2.04
C SER A 171 -28.83 -35.05 2.03
N LEU A 172 -28.98 -34.21 1.00
CA LEU A 172 -30.24 -33.54 0.69
C LEU A 172 -30.98 -34.38 -0.36
N PRO A 173 -32.14 -34.97 -0.04
CA PRO A 173 -33.09 -35.37 -1.05
C PRO A 173 -33.91 -34.13 -1.44
N MET A 174 -33.90 -33.82 -2.74
CA MET A 174 -34.93 -33.00 -3.35
C MET A 174 -36.28 -33.71 -3.17
N ASP A 175 -37.32 -32.98 -2.73
CA ASP A 175 -38.68 -33.18 -3.22
C ASP A 175 -39.49 -31.90 -3.06
N GLU A 176 -40.16 -31.55 -4.17
CA GLU A 176 -41.04 -30.41 -4.35
C GLU A 176 -42.35 -30.61 -3.59
N ALA A 177 -42.74 -29.63 -2.77
CA ALA A 177 -44.15 -29.39 -2.44
C ALA A 177 -44.33 -27.93 -2.06
N ASN A 178 -45.06 -27.20 -2.92
CA ASN A 178 -45.56 -25.86 -2.64
C ASN A 178 -46.34 -25.87 -1.32
N LEU A 179 -45.91 -25.05 -0.36
CA LEU A 179 -46.76 -24.53 0.69
C LEU A 179 -46.71 -23.00 0.61
N ASP A 180 -47.73 -22.45 -0.04
CA ASP A 180 -48.07 -21.03 0.04
C ASP A 180 -48.44 -20.70 1.50
N LEU A 181 -47.48 -20.15 2.24
CA LEU A 181 -47.73 -19.39 3.47
C LEU A 181 -47.41 -17.93 3.18
N ASP A 182 -48.44 -17.20 2.75
CA ASP A 182 -48.51 -15.74 2.88
C ASP A 182 -48.48 -15.39 4.38
N LEU A 183 -47.27 -15.17 4.89
CA LEU A 183 -47.04 -14.41 6.11
C LEU A 183 -46.51 -13.03 5.67
N PRO A 184 -47.10 -11.93 6.15
CA PRO A 184 -46.65 -10.59 5.79
C PRO A 184 -45.25 -10.39 6.38
N LEU A 185 -44.23 -10.46 5.54
CA LEU A 185 -42.87 -10.12 5.93
C LEU A 185 -42.79 -8.61 6.07
N ASP A 186 -42.99 -8.16 7.31
CA ASP A 186 -42.88 -6.78 7.76
C ASP A 186 -41.68 -6.07 7.12
N GLU A 187 -41.97 -4.91 6.52
CA GLU A 187 -41.00 -3.89 6.13
C GLU A 187 -40.00 -3.56 7.25
N ALA A 188 -40.32 -3.91 8.50
CA ALA A 188 -39.46 -3.79 9.68
C ALA A 188 -38.22 -4.73 9.66
N VAL A 189 -38.29 -5.93 9.06
CA VAL A 189 -37.14 -6.86 9.00
C VAL A 189 -36.16 -6.42 7.91
N GLN A 190 -36.67 -5.88 6.81
CA GLN A 190 -35.83 -5.30 5.75
C GLN A 190 -35.22 -3.95 6.18
N GLN A 191 -35.94 -3.13 6.94
CA GLN A 191 -35.40 -1.90 7.53
C GLN A 191 -34.38 -2.19 8.64
N ALA A 192 -34.56 -3.26 9.43
CA ALA A 192 -33.55 -3.70 10.40
C ALA A 192 -32.28 -4.25 9.73
N ALA A 193 -32.41 -4.99 8.62
CA ALA A 193 -31.26 -5.45 7.84
C ALA A 193 -30.51 -4.30 7.14
N ALA A 194 -31.24 -3.29 6.63
CA ALA A 194 -30.64 -2.08 6.05
C ALA A 194 -29.95 -1.19 7.10
N ALA A 195 -30.55 -1.02 8.28
CA ALA A 195 -29.96 -0.24 9.39
C ALA A 195 -28.74 -0.94 10.04
N VAL A 196 -28.70 -2.27 10.04
CA VAL A 196 -27.54 -3.05 10.49
C VAL A 196 -26.41 -3.05 9.45
N ALA A 197 -26.74 -2.99 8.15
CA ALA A 197 -25.75 -2.81 7.08
C ALA A 197 -25.15 -1.39 7.04
N GLU A 198 -25.94 -0.36 7.35
CA GLU A 198 -25.50 1.04 7.38
C GLU A 198 -24.53 1.35 8.54
N LYS A 199 -24.62 0.62 9.66
CA LYS A 199 -23.76 0.83 10.84
C LYS A 199 -22.44 0.03 10.85
N ALA A 200 -22.25 -0.94 9.95
CA ALA A 200 -21.04 -1.77 9.89
C ALA A 200 -20.08 -1.42 8.72
N THR A 201 -20.45 -0.49 7.84
CA THR A 201 -19.76 -0.26 6.55
C THR A 201 -18.72 0.86 6.54
N GLY A 202 -18.65 1.71 7.57
CA GLY A 202 -17.74 2.86 7.59
C GLY A 202 -16.24 2.48 7.55
N GLY A 203 -15.83 1.45 8.28
CA GLY A 203 -14.41 1.05 8.36
C GLY A 203 -13.94 0.14 7.21
N GLN A 204 -14.82 -0.76 6.75
CA GLN A 204 -14.50 -1.69 5.66
C GLN A 204 -14.50 -1.01 4.30
N GLY A 205 -15.40 -0.03 4.09
CA GLY A 205 -15.41 0.80 2.88
C GLY A 205 -14.14 1.63 2.73
N LEU A 206 -13.68 2.29 3.80
CA LEU A 206 -12.44 3.08 3.79
C LEU A 206 -11.21 2.22 3.45
N PHE A 207 -11.10 1.02 4.04
CA PHE A 207 -9.99 0.11 3.73
C PHE A 207 -9.98 -0.32 2.24
N PHE A 208 -11.16 -0.62 1.69
CA PHE A 208 -11.30 -0.98 0.28
C PHE A 208 -10.96 0.18 -0.66
N ILE A 209 -11.37 1.41 -0.31
CA ILE A 209 -11.05 2.63 -1.06
C ILE A 209 -9.54 2.87 -1.05
N ILE A 210 -8.90 2.82 0.13
CA ILE A 210 -7.45 3.00 0.28
C ILE A 210 -6.69 2.00 -0.58
N SER A 211 -7.15 0.74 -0.64
CA SER A 211 -6.49 -0.31 -1.41
C SER A 211 -6.50 -0.03 -2.93
N ARG A 212 -7.56 0.61 -3.44
CA ARG A 212 -7.71 0.99 -4.86
C ARG A 212 -7.05 2.32 -5.25
N MET A 213 -6.61 3.14 -4.29
CA MET A 213 -5.98 4.43 -4.58
C MET A 213 -4.58 4.30 -5.20
N ASN A 214 -4.19 5.29 -5.98
CA ASN A 214 -2.84 5.38 -6.52
C ASN A 214 -1.80 5.59 -5.41
N PRO A 215 -0.53 5.16 -5.60
CA PRO A 215 0.52 5.35 -4.60
C PRO A 215 0.73 6.81 -4.18
N MET A 216 0.56 7.77 -5.12
CA MET A 216 0.67 9.20 -4.84
C MET A 216 -0.48 9.73 -3.97
N GLU A 217 -1.71 9.28 -4.23
CA GLU A 217 -2.89 9.62 -3.43
C GLU A 217 -2.75 9.05 -2.02
N LYS A 218 -2.31 7.80 -1.90
CA LYS A 218 -1.98 7.17 -0.62
C LYS A 218 -0.97 7.98 0.19
N MET A 219 0.09 8.50 -0.44
CA MET A 219 1.06 9.36 0.26
C MET A 219 0.43 10.67 0.74
N ARG A 220 -0.43 11.30 -0.07
CA ARG A 220 -1.14 12.52 0.33
C ARG A 220 -2.11 12.25 1.48
N MET A 221 -2.86 11.17 1.41
CA MET A 221 -3.78 10.73 2.46
C MET A 221 -3.02 10.38 3.74
N ALA A 222 -1.83 9.77 3.64
CA ALA A 222 -0.98 9.49 4.80
C ALA A 222 -0.55 10.76 5.54
N LEU A 223 -0.36 11.87 4.81
CA LEU A 223 0.05 13.15 5.38
C LEU A 223 -1.14 13.94 5.98
N LEU A 224 -2.29 13.93 5.28
CA LEU A 224 -3.45 14.76 5.63
C LEU A 224 -4.51 14.02 6.47
N GLY A 225 -4.61 12.70 6.31
CA GLY A 225 -5.66 11.84 6.85
C GLY A 225 -5.62 11.62 8.36
N GLY A 226 -6.62 10.88 8.84
CA GLY A 226 -6.83 10.55 10.24
C GLY A 226 -5.94 9.40 10.74
N ALA A 227 -6.21 8.98 11.98
CA ALA A 227 -5.45 7.91 12.63
C ALA A 227 -5.67 6.54 11.97
N PHE A 228 -6.89 6.28 11.49
CA PHE A 228 -7.23 5.00 10.86
C PHE A 228 -6.52 4.82 9.52
N GLU A 229 -6.50 5.84 8.67
CA GLU A 229 -5.87 5.80 7.37
C GLU A 229 -4.37 5.64 7.50
N ARG A 230 -3.74 6.34 8.46
CA ARG A 230 -2.32 6.12 8.78
C ARG A 230 -2.09 4.68 9.20
N PHE A 231 -2.92 4.13 10.09
CA PHE A 231 -2.75 2.76 10.56
C PHE A 231 -2.78 1.73 9.42
N VAL A 232 -3.65 1.93 8.43
CA VAL A 232 -3.69 1.10 7.22
C VAL A 232 -2.46 1.34 6.35
N LEU A 233 -2.12 2.59 6.05
CA LEU A 233 -1.04 2.97 5.12
C LEU A 233 0.36 2.64 5.64
N VAL A 234 0.55 2.60 6.96
CA VAL A 234 1.80 2.16 7.61
C VAL A 234 2.15 0.71 7.25
N ARG A 235 1.16 -0.11 6.91
CA ARG A 235 1.33 -1.53 6.53
C ARG A 235 1.42 -1.75 5.02
N ASP A 236 1.40 -0.69 4.21
CA ASP A 236 1.46 -0.82 2.75
C ASP A 236 2.77 -1.46 2.30
N SER A 237 2.70 -2.23 1.22
CA SER A 237 3.82 -2.80 0.49
C SER A 237 4.85 -1.75 0.04
N ASN A 238 4.39 -0.54 -0.31
CA ASN A 238 5.27 0.50 -0.80
C ASN A 238 5.94 1.25 0.37
N LYS A 239 7.28 1.18 0.40
CA LYS A 239 8.13 1.87 1.38
C LYS A 239 7.86 3.38 1.45
N ALA A 240 7.64 4.04 0.32
CA ALA A 240 7.45 5.50 0.29
C ALA A 240 6.16 5.92 1.00
N VAL A 241 5.08 5.14 0.81
CA VAL A 241 3.78 5.35 1.47
C VAL A 241 3.90 5.12 2.98
N ALA A 242 4.47 3.98 3.38
CA ALA A 242 4.66 3.65 4.79
C ALA A 242 5.54 4.69 5.54
N MET A 243 6.60 5.19 4.89
CA MET A 243 7.45 6.25 5.46
C MET A 243 6.70 7.59 5.56
N SER A 244 5.85 7.91 4.58
CA SER A 244 5.04 9.13 4.60
C SER A 244 4.04 9.13 5.74
N ALA A 245 3.42 7.99 6.04
CA ALA A 245 2.47 7.87 7.14
C ALA A 245 3.13 8.13 8.51
N ILE A 246 4.34 7.63 8.72
CA ILE A 246 5.09 7.79 9.99
C ILE A 246 5.74 9.17 10.11
N LYS A 247 6.06 9.80 8.99
CA LYS A 247 6.60 11.17 8.97
C LYS A 247 5.52 12.23 9.19
N SER A 248 4.24 11.87 9.11
CA SER A 248 3.15 12.81 9.32
C SER A 248 3.23 13.44 10.73
N PRO A 249 2.89 14.74 10.86
CA PRO A 249 3.02 15.44 12.14
C PRO A 249 1.95 15.05 13.17
N LYS A 250 0.88 14.38 12.72
CA LYS A 250 -0.27 13.99 13.55
C LYS A 250 -0.09 12.64 14.27
N VAL A 251 1.09 12.02 14.18
CA VAL A 251 1.34 10.73 14.82
C VAL A 251 1.37 10.88 16.33
N ASN A 252 0.55 10.09 17.01
CA ASN A 252 0.50 10.02 18.47
C ASN A 252 1.39 8.87 19.01
N ASP A 253 1.89 9.00 20.24
CA ASP A 253 2.74 8.00 20.90
C ASP A 253 2.04 6.64 21.06
N ASN A 254 0.72 6.65 21.29
CA ASN A 254 -0.10 5.44 21.37
C ASN A 254 -0.20 4.72 20.02
N GLU A 255 -0.26 5.46 18.91
CA GLU A 255 -0.21 4.87 17.56
C GLU A 255 1.15 4.21 17.32
N VAL A 256 2.24 4.90 17.70
CA VAL A 256 3.60 4.37 17.58
C VAL A 256 3.80 3.10 18.40
N MET A 257 3.18 3.00 19.58
CA MET A 257 3.19 1.77 20.38
C MET A 257 2.55 0.60 19.60
N GLY A 258 1.43 0.84 18.93
CA GLY A 258 0.78 -0.12 18.05
C GLY A 258 1.63 -0.48 16.82
N TYR A 259 2.26 0.51 16.17
CA TYR A 259 3.17 0.28 15.04
C TYR A 259 4.38 -0.54 15.46
N ALA A 260 4.97 -0.22 16.61
CA ALA A 260 6.07 -0.96 17.17
C ALA A 260 5.66 -2.38 17.59
N ALA A 261 4.41 -2.70 17.88
CA ALA A 261 3.98 -4.08 18.15
C ALA A 261 3.83 -4.93 16.87
N ASN A 262 3.61 -4.28 15.72
CA ASN A 262 3.30 -4.95 14.46
C ASN A 262 4.55 -5.50 13.77
N ARG A 263 4.63 -6.84 13.65
CA ARG A 263 5.73 -7.53 12.93
C ARG A 263 5.71 -7.35 11.41
N THR A 264 4.55 -7.03 10.84
CA THR A 264 4.35 -6.91 9.39
C THR A 264 4.99 -5.65 8.82
N LEU A 265 5.30 -4.67 9.67
CA LEU A 265 5.80 -3.36 9.30
C LEU A 265 7.11 -3.38 8.50
N ALA A 266 7.35 -2.41 7.63
CA ALA A 266 8.61 -2.30 6.88
C ALA A 266 9.82 -2.05 7.82
N ARG A 267 10.98 -2.65 7.50
CA ARG A 267 12.22 -2.52 8.30
C ARG A 267 12.65 -1.05 8.47
N ASP A 268 12.50 -0.25 7.42
CA ASP A 268 12.88 1.16 7.43
C ASP A 268 12.04 1.97 8.41
N VAL A 269 10.74 1.68 8.50
CA VAL A 269 9.84 2.32 9.46
C VAL A 269 10.25 1.98 10.88
N VAL A 270 10.50 0.70 11.18
CA VAL A 270 10.96 0.27 12.51
C VAL A 270 12.30 0.95 12.86
N THR A 271 13.20 1.04 11.88
CA THR A 271 14.49 1.73 12.04
C THR A 271 14.29 3.22 12.32
N TYR A 272 13.35 3.86 11.62
CA TYR A 272 13.00 5.25 11.84
C TYR A 272 12.45 5.49 13.25
N ILE A 273 11.55 4.62 13.71
CA ILE A 273 11.01 4.67 15.08
C ILE A 273 12.15 4.54 16.10
N SER A 274 13.07 3.60 15.88
CA SER A 274 14.18 3.34 16.80
C SER A 274 15.19 4.49 16.93
N LYS A 275 15.30 5.37 15.92
CA LYS A 275 16.21 6.52 15.91
C LYS A 275 15.66 7.74 16.63
N ARG A 276 14.33 7.88 16.73
CA ARG A 276 13.69 9.04 17.37
C ARG A 276 13.70 8.90 18.88
N ARG A 277 14.41 9.81 19.55
CA ARG A 277 14.60 9.75 21.00
C ARG A 277 13.28 9.91 21.76
N GLU A 278 12.35 10.73 21.26
CA GLU A 278 11.03 10.99 21.83
C GLU A 278 10.29 9.68 22.12
N TRP A 279 10.12 8.83 21.11
CA TRP A 279 9.41 7.56 21.23
C TRP A 279 10.18 6.53 22.07
N THR A 280 11.52 6.53 22.00
CA THR A 280 12.34 5.59 22.79
C THR A 280 12.39 5.90 24.28
N LYS A 281 11.85 7.05 24.74
CA LYS A 281 11.66 7.32 26.18
C LYS A 281 10.57 6.43 26.77
N ASN A 282 9.55 6.11 25.98
CA ASN A 282 8.48 5.24 26.42
C ASN A 282 9.00 3.80 26.53
N TYR A 283 8.85 3.22 27.72
CA TYR A 283 9.27 1.86 28.01
C TYR A 283 8.53 0.83 27.14
N ALA A 284 7.22 1.01 26.93
CA ALA A 284 6.40 0.08 26.15
C ALA A 284 6.85 0.02 24.69
N ILE A 285 7.16 1.17 24.08
CA ILE A 285 7.70 1.25 22.72
C ILE A 285 9.07 0.56 22.65
N THR A 286 9.93 0.80 23.64
CA THR A 286 11.25 0.16 23.73
C THR A 286 11.14 -1.36 23.80
N LEU A 287 10.25 -1.87 24.64
CA LEU A 287 9.99 -3.29 24.80
C LEU A 287 9.48 -3.91 23.50
N ASN A 288 8.46 -3.28 22.88
CA ASN A 288 7.91 -3.74 21.62
C ASN A 288 8.99 -3.77 20.54
N LEU A 289 9.81 -2.72 20.40
CA LEU A 289 10.92 -2.70 19.42
C LEU A 289 11.91 -3.85 19.64
N VAL A 290 12.26 -4.20 20.87
CA VAL A 290 13.16 -5.33 21.16
C VAL A 290 12.54 -6.67 20.75
N LEU A 291 11.23 -6.83 20.94
CA LEU A 291 10.50 -8.05 20.57
C LEU A 291 10.34 -8.22 19.04
N ASN A 292 10.61 -7.18 18.24
CA ASN A 292 10.44 -7.26 16.80
C ASN A 292 11.65 -7.82 16.06
N PRO A 293 11.44 -8.74 15.09
CA PRO A 293 12.53 -9.31 14.30
C PRO A 293 13.16 -8.31 13.32
N LYS A 294 12.44 -7.24 12.96
CA LYS A 294 12.87 -6.26 11.95
C LYS A 294 13.69 -5.11 12.54
N THR A 295 13.84 -5.05 13.86
CA THR A 295 14.64 -4.03 14.53
C THR A 295 16.13 -4.27 14.27
N PRO A 296 16.91 -3.23 13.91
CA PRO A 296 18.35 -3.38 13.74
C PRO A 296 18.99 -3.87 15.05
N MET A 297 19.82 -4.89 14.92
CA MET A 297 20.44 -5.61 16.04
C MET A 297 21.22 -4.69 17.01
N ALA A 298 21.92 -3.69 16.46
CA ALA A 298 22.68 -2.72 17.25
C ALA A 298 21.77 -1.93 18.21
N THR A 299 20.64 -1.43 17.71
CA THR A 299 19.70 -0.66 18.52
C THR A 299 18.98 -1.55 19.53
N ALA A 300 18.62 -2.77 19.12
CA ALA A 300 17.99 -3.75 20.02
C ALA A 300 18.89 -4.10 21.22
N MET A 301 20.19 -4.31 20.99
CA MET A 301 21.18 -4.52 22.06
C MET A 301 21.29 -3.34 23.02
N GLY A 302 21.27 -2.11 22.50
CA GLY A 302 21.25 -0.90 23.33
C GLY A 302 20.00 -0.81 24.21
N PHE A 303 18.84 -1.18 23.66
CA PHE A 303 17.58 -1.21 24.40
C PHE A 303 17.55 -2.28 25.48
N LEU A 304 18.14 -3.46 25.25
CA LEU A 304 18.21 -4.53 26.26
C LEU A 304 18.78 -4.05 27.60
N VAL A 305 19.74 -3.11 27.59
CA VAL A 305 20.34 -2.57 28.82
C VAL A 305 19.28 -1.90 29.71
N ARG A 306 18.29 -1.23 29.10
CA ARG A 306 17.22 -0.46 29.77
C ARG A 306 16.02 -1.30 30.22
N LEU A 307 15.87 -2.54 29.74
CA LEU A 307 14.72 -3.39 30.07
C LEU A 307 14.73 -3.87 31.53
N HIS A 308 13.54 -4.00 32.12
CA HIS A 308 13.35 -4.61 33.43
C HIS A 308 13.64 -6.12 33.42
N PRO A 309 14.05 -6.71 34.55
CA PRO A 309 14.45 -8.13 34.63
C PRO A 309 13.37 -9.11 34.14
N HIS A 310 12.10 -8.82 34.46
CA HIS A 310 10.96 -9.63 34.02
C HIS A 310 10.84 -9.69 32.50
N ASP A 311 11.02 -8.55 31.83
CA ASP A 311 10.89 -8.48 30.39
C ASP A 311 12.13 -8.99 29.66
N VAL A 312 13.33 -8.88 30.26
CA VAL A 312 14.53 -9.58 29.73
C VAL A 312 14.31 -11.10 29.71
N LYS A 313 13.62 -11.66 30.72
CA LYS A 313 13.21 -13.07 30.71
C LYS A 313 12.30 -13.37 29.51
N LYS A 314 11.29 -12.53 29.25
CA LYS A 314 10.41 -12.70 28.08
C LYS A 314 11.20 -12.69 26.76
N VAL A 315 12.13 -11.74 26.60
CA VAL A 315 13.00 -11.64 25.42
C VAL A 315 13.84 -12.91 25.24
N ALA A 316 14.45 -13.43 26.31
CA ALA A 316 15.33 -14.59 26.28
C ALA A 316 14.64 -15.91 25.84
N PHE A 317 13.33 -16.03 26.07
CA PHE A 317 12.52 -17.20 25.72
C PHE A 317 11.69 -17.02 24.45
N SER A 318 11.61 -15.80 23.92
CA SER A 318 10.82 -15.53 22.72
C SER A 318 11.48 -16.12 21.46
N LYS A 319 10.68 -16.80 20.63
CA LYS A 319 11.11 -17.36 19.34
C LYS A 319 11.12 -16.34 18.20
N ASN A 320 10.51 -15.18 18.43
CA ASN A 320 10.26 -14.15 17.42
C ASN A 320 11.45 -13.21 17.21
N ILE A 321 12.55 -13.42 17.92
CA ILE A 321 13.72 -12.54 17.99
C ILE A 321 14.94 -13.24 17.39
N PRO A 322 15.88 -12.52 16.75
CA PRO A 322 17.17 -13.07 16.34
C PRO A 322 17.90 -13.80 17.48
N SER A 323 18.44 -14.99 17.20
CA SER A 323 19.09 -15.87 18.18
C SER A 323 20.19 -15.17 18.99
N ALA A 324 20.96 -14.31 18.35
CA ALA A 324 22.01 -13.53 19.00
C ALA A 324 21.48 -12.59 20.09
N LEU A 325 20.28 -12.02 19.92
CA LEU A 325 19.67 -11.15 20.93
C LEU A 325 19.13 -11.97 22.10
N ALA A 326 18.59 -13.16 21.83
CA ALA A 326 18.16 -14.10 22.87
C ALA A 326 19.35 -14.58 23.72
N THR A 327 20.48 -14.92 23.10
CA THR A 327 21.72 -15.28 23.83
C THR A 327 22.23 -14.13 24.69
N ALA A 328 22.22 -12.90 24.17
CA ALA A 328 22.61 -11.72 24.94
C ALA A 328 21.68 -11.44 26.12
N ALA A 329 20.37 -11.64 25.94
CA ALA A 329 19.39 -11.54 27.02
C ALA A 329 19.63 -12.60 28.11
N ARG A 330 19.94 -13.85 27.73
CA ARG A 330 20.30 -14.93 28.68
C ARG A 330 21.56 -14.59 29.47
N ARG A 331 22.62 -14.15 28.79
CA ARG A 331 23.86 -13.69 29.43
C ARG A 331 23.60 -12.57 30.44
N LYS A 332 22.70 -11.62 30.11
CA LYS A 332 22.34 -10.53 31.01
C LYS A 332 21.57 -11.01 32.25
N LEU A 333 20.75 -12.06 32.13
CA LEU A 333 20.05 -12.67 33.27
C LEU A 333 21.01 -13.42 34.19
N GLU A 334 21.99 -14.12 33.64
CA GLU A 334 23.03 -14.82 34.40
C GLU A 334 23.93 -13.84 35.16
N GLN A 335 24.32 -12.72 34.54
CA GLN A 335 25.12 -11.67 35.18
C GLN A 335 24.42 -10.96 36.35
N ARG A 336 23.09 -11.11 36.48
CA ARG A 336 22.29 -10.49 37.55
C ARG A 336 21.87 -11.47 38.63
N ARG A 337 22.17 -12.76 38.46
CA ARG A 337 22.00 -13.79 39.50
C ARG A 337 23.21 -13.77 40.43
#